data_AF-A0A812PBQ2-F1
#
_entry.id   AF-A0A812PBQ2-F1
#
_cell.length_a   1.000
_cell.length_b   1.000
_cell.length_c   1.000
_cell.angle_alpha   90.00
_cell.angle_beta   90.00
_cell.angle_gamma   90.00
#
_symmetry.space_group_name_H-M   'P 1'
#
loop_
_entity.id
_entity.type
_entity.pdbx_description
1 polymer ?
#
loop_
_entity_poly.entity_id
_entity_poly.type
_entity_poly.pdbx_seq_one_letter_code
_entity_poly.pdbx_strand_id
1 'polypeptide(L)'
;MLLAPAEADVQRSGRFGGAHLIDAVVEDGRIIHYQTVRSSEPSCVQSTATGGANEIRVTMFLSFFWATRCQQDVLSTFRTATAVDLIEANQPWANAEVAMVTQVVAWYVVCNGIKFTGCPRANLIDMEEAAVKSMFVAEMESVLSRMTSFCAPGGRAGRRGCAIATNSWSDPGPTLMAMFQGYNNEITKAMLSKQSATFRSVDIFALGASMPGETYLGHGSQILHIWTWQALLGGFCTSASATPGSQIEFEGALCWREDASLDLCTSYTRTVLWQCMNSQLCVHRLKPSSTTMATTMATTLATTTGTQDMVFSPVDGGIDRACRGATPGDNSADHYTVVSGVTSVAACQLECTRTEACIGIEHSGSRCEVWTRAGGIQASIELAGFTCLSYGGLSSTTATTTSTRNLAPLFEPVDGGEGRACRGGSMSDNAPSNYLVMSGVQDIGGCRRECVQAASCVGIEYSPGRCEVWIRPDGINATV
;
A
#
# COMPACT_ATOMS: atom_id res chain seq x y z
N MET A 1 -20.21 -7.54 -18.79
CA MET A 1 -20.44 -6.24 -18.13
C MET A 1 -19.17 -5.97 -17.33
N LEU A 2 -18.55 -4.80 -17.21
CA LEU A 2 -19.07 -3.45 -17.25
C LEU A 2 -19.31 -2.98 -18.68
N LEU A 3 -20.49 -3.35 -19.14
CA LEU A 3 -21.02 -3.09 -20.46
C LEU A 3 -21.85 -1.81 -20.33
N ALA A 4 -22.33 -1.29 -21.45
CA ALA A 4 -23.49 -0.41 -21.42
C ALA A 4 -24.56 -0.98 -20.46
N PRO A 5 -25.40 -0.15 -19.81
CA PRO A 5 -26.39 -0.55 -18.81
C PRO A 5 -27.32 -1.74 -19.16
N ALA A 6 -27.29 -2.25 -20.39
CA ALA A 6 -28.17 -3.29 -20.91
C ALA A 6 -27.60 -4.73 -20.94
N GLU A 7 -26.36 -5.02 -20.54
CA GLU A 7 -25.78 -6.37 -20.76
C GLU A 7 -25.22 -7.09 -19.50
N ALA A 8 -25.79 -6.82 -18.31
CA ALA A 8 -25.30 -7.36 -17.04
C ALA A 8 -25.41 -8.90 -16.92
N ASP A 9 -26.26 -9.53 -17.72
CA ASP A 9 -26.75 -10.89 -17.48
C ASP A 9 -26.23 -11.98 -18.42
N VAL A 10 -25.18 -11.75 -19.20
CA VAL A 10 -24.64 -12.82 -20.06
C VAL A 10 -23.66 -13.71 -19.30
N GLN A 11 -24.18 -14.76 -18.63
CA GLN A 11 -23.37 -15.90 -18.18
C GLN A 11 -22.74 -16.60 -19.39
N ARG A 12 -21.41 -16.56 -19.51
CA ARG A 12 -20.67 -17.37 -20.48
C ARG A 12 -20.12 -18.61 -19.79
N SER A 13 -20.51 -19.78 -20.25
CA SER A 13 -19.91 -21.06 -19.86
C SER A 13 -18.49 -21.16 -20.44
N GLY A 14 -17.50 -20.67 -19.70
CA GLY A 14 -16.09 -20.86 -19.98
C GLY A 14 -15.38 -21.32 -18.71
N ARG A 15 -14.47 -22.30 -18.83
CA ARG A 15 -13.47 -22.50 -17.78
C ARG A 15 -12.73 -21.18 -17.61
N PHE A 16 -12.43 -20.77 -16.38
CA PHE A 16 -11.57 -19.61 -16.10
C PHE A 16 -10.23 -19.79 -16.83
N GLY A 17 -10.13 -19.31 -18.06
CA GLY A 17 -8.90 -18.97 -18.73
C GLY A 17 -8.67 -17.50 -18.42
N GLY A 18 -7.66 -17.20 -17.61
CA GLY A 18 -7.36 -15.83 -17.18
C GLY A 18 -7.37 -14.86 -18.36
N ALA A 19 -7.99 -13.69 -18.19
CA ALA A 19 -7.70 -12.58 -19.08
C ALA A 19 -6.27 -12.15 -18.78
N HIS A 20 -5.39 -12.21 -19.77
CA HIS A 20 -3.94 -12.00 -19.60
C HIS A 20 -3.52 -10.56 -19.92
N LEU A 21 -4.39 -9.85 -20.65
CA LEU A 21 -4.25 -8.44 -20.94
C LEU A 21 -5.64 -7.82 -20.79
N ILE A 22 -5.71 -6.72 -20.07
CA ILE A 22 -6.89 -5.86 -20.02
C ILE A 22 -6.45 -4.56 -20.64
N ASP A 23 -7.07 -4.19 -21.76
CA ASP A 23 -6.79 -2.94 -22.44
C ASP A 23 -8.08 -2.15 -22.52
N ALA A 24 -8.21 -1.13 -21.69
CA ALA A 24 -9.38 -0.29 -21.58
C ALA A 24 -9.09 1.08 -22.18
N VAL A 25 -10.09 1.69 -22.80
CA VAL A 25 -10.06 3.07 -23.25
C VAL A 25 -11.10 3.82 -22.44
N VAL A 26 -10.63 4.91 -21.81
CA VAL A 26 -11.41 5.79 -20.95
C VAL A 26 -11.57 7.14 -21.64
N GLU A 27 -12.81 7.60 -21.77
CA GLU A 27 -13.16 8.95 -22.23
C GLU A 27 -14.12 9.56 -21.20
N ASP A 28 -13.84 10.78 -20.75
CA ASP A 28 -14.65 11.50 -19.74
C ASP A 28 -15.00 10.66 -18.50
N GLY A 29 -14.01 9.91 -18.00
CA GLY A 29 -14.15 9.05 -16.83
C GLY A 29 -14.97 7.76 -17.06
N ARG A 30 -15.30 7.43 -18.31
CA ARG A 30 -16.06 6.22 -18.68
C ARG A 30 -15.23 5.31 -19.58
N ILE A 31 -15.29 4.01 -19.32
CA ILE A 31 -14.71 3.01 -20.23
C ILE A 31 -15.60 2.93 -21.47
N ILE A 32 -15.11 3.43 -22.60
CA ILE A 32 -15.83 3.40 -23.89
C ILE A 32 -15.47 2.17 -24.72
N HIS A 33 -14.34 1.53 -24.41
CA HIS A 33 -13.89 0.31 -25.08
C HIS A 33 -13.02 -0.50 -24.13
N TYR A 34 -13.09 -1.82 -24.22
CA TYR A 34 -12.13 -2.70 -23.56
C TYR A 34 -11.87 -3.96 -24.37
N GLN A 35 -10.66 -4.48 -24.28
CA GLN A 35 -10.23 -5.74 -24.86
C GLN A 35 -9.65 -6.62 -23.78
N THR A 36 -9.95 -7.91 -23.89
CA THR A 36 -9.29 -8.94 -23.09
C THR A 36 -8.70 -9.99 -24.01
N VAL A 37 -7.43 -10.34 -23.81
CA VAL A 37 -6.81 -11.48 -24.50
C VAL A 37 -6.94 -12.72 -23.64
N ARG A 38 -7.56 -13.77 -24.18
CA ARG A 38 -7.73 -15.08 -23.53
C ARG A 38 -6.97 -16.14 -24.30
N SER A 39 -6.24 -17.00 -23.58
CA SER A 39 -5.39 -18.04 -24.19
C SER A 39 -6.14 -19.24 -24.78
N SER A 40 -7.46 -19.35 -24.56
CA SER A 40 -8.27 -20.47 -25.07
C SER A 40 -8.98 -20.20 -26.39
N GLU A 41 -8.94 -18.96 -26.90
CA GLU A 41 -9.59 -18.61 -28.18
C GLU A 41 -8.56 -18.45 -29.31
N PRO A 42 -8.77 -19.09 -30.47
CA PRO A 42 -7.85 -19.05 -31.61
C PRO A 42 -7.83 -17.68 -32.35
N SER A 43 -8.57 -16.68 -31.86
CA SER A 43 -8.65 -15.36 -32.48
C SER A 43 -8.68 -14.25 -31.42
N CYS A 44 -7.84 -13.23 -31.58
CA CYS A 44 -7.97 -11.97 -30.87
C CYS A 44 -9.30 -11.32 -31.25
N VAL A 45 -10.24 -11.16 -30.30
CA VAL A 45 -11.49 -10.44 -30.56
C VAL A 45 -11.21 -8.94 -30.42
N GLN A 46 -10.97 -8.28 -31.55
CA GLN A 46 -10.78 -6.84 -31.62
C GLN A 46 -12.13 -6.17 -31.93
N SER A 47 -12.63 -5.32 -31.03
CA SER A 47 -13.74 -4.42 -31.36
C SER A 47 -13.23 -3.25 -32.22
N THR A 48 -13.95 -2.94 -33.30
CA THR A 48 -13.61 -1.93 -34.33
C THR A 48 -14.02 -0.52 -33.92
N ALA A 49 -13.56 -0.06 -32.77
CA ALA A 49 -13.72 1.34 -32.37
C ALA A 49 -12.53 2.18 -32.88
N THR A 50 -12.84 3.36 -33.40
CA THR A 50 -11.86 4.37 -33.84
C THR A 50 -11.60 5.36 -32.72
N GLY A 51 -10.34 5.61 -32.37
CA GLY A 51 -10.01 6.51 -31.26
C GLY A 51 -10.05 8.01 -31.62
N GLY A 52 -10.63 8.82 -30.73
CA GLY A 52 -10.57 10.28 -30.64
C GLY A 52 -9.39 10.84 -29.82
N ALA A 53 -9.26 12.18 -29.79
CA ALA A 53 -8.12 12.87 -29.17
C ALA A 53 -8.20 13.02 -27.64
N ASN A 54 -9.37 12.73 -27.03
CA ASN A 54 -9.64 12.91 -25.60
C ASN A 54 -9.63 11.60 -24.81
N GLU A 55 -9.07 10.55 -25.39
CA GLU A 55 -9.14 9.20 -24.84
C GLU A 55 -7.84 8.79 -24.16
N ILE A 56 -8.00 8.10 -23.02
CA ILE A 56 -6.90 7.51 -22.25
C ILE A 56 -7.00 6.00 -22.38
N ARG A 57 -6.00 5.39 -23.00
CA ARG A 57 -5.84 3.94 -23.06
C ARG A 57 -5.06 3.47 -21.83
N VAL A 58 -5.70 2.67 -21.00
CA VAL A 58 -5.12 2.00 -19.84
C VAL A 58 -4.92 0.53 -20.18
N THR A 59 -3.66 0.13 -20.39
CA THR A 59 -3.30 -1.26 -20.67
C THR A 59 -2.65 -1.89 -19.45
N MET A 60 -3.33 -2.88 -18.88
CA MET A 60 -2.74 -3.82 -17.94
C MET A 60 -2.19 -5.02 -18.68
N PHE A 61 -0.90 -5.27 -18.51
CA PHE A 61 -0.30 -6.54 -18.81
C PHE A 61 0.04 -7.24 -17.51
N LEU A 62 -0.83 -8.16 -17.11
CA LEU A 62 -0.41 -9.20 -16.21
C LEU A 62 0.40 -10.14 -17.07
N SER A 63 1.72 -10.24 -16.88
CA SER A 63 2.54 -11.16 -17.69
C SER A 63 2.22 -12.59 -17.24
N PHE A 64 1.05 -13.04 -17.64
CA PHE A 64 0.43 -14.27 -17.22
C PHE A 64 0.44 -15.32 -18.31
N PHE A 65 0.94 -15.10 -19.55
CA PHE A 65 1.61 -16.11 -20.41
C PHE A 65 1.73 -15.81 -21.93
N TRP A 66 2.60 -16.61 -22.58
CA TRP A 66 2.62 -17.07 -23.99
C TRP A 66 1.25 -17.41 -24.58
N ALA A 67 1.08 -17.10 -25.86
CA ALA A 67 0.14 -17.78 -26.74
C ALA A 67 0.84 -18.96 -27.42
N THR A 68 0.19 -20.12 -27.41
CA THR A 68 0.41 -21.17 -28.40
C THR A 68 -0.57 -20.95 -29.54
N ARG A 69 -0.04 -20.93 -30.78
CA ARG A 69 -0.78 -20.93 -32.08
C ARG A 69 -1.50 -19.63 -32.48
N CYS A 70 -0.73 -18.59 -32.78
CA CYS A 70 -1.04 -17.73 -33.92
C CYS A 70 0.06 -17.94 -34.97
N GLN A 71 -0.18 -18.87 -35.91
CA GLN A 71 0.70 -19.28 -37.02
C GLN A 71 2.09 -19.82 -36.67
N GLN A 72 2.47 -20.84 -37.42
CA GLN A 72 3.70 -21.61 -37.28
C GLN A 72 4.93 -20.74 -37.55
N ASP A 73 5.99 -21.02 -36.78
CA ASP A 73 7.40 -20.72 -37.05
C ASP A 73 8.09 -19.48 -36.45
N VAL A 74 7.42 -18.59 -35.71
CA VAL A 74 8.15 -17.51 -35.01
C VAL A 74 7.50 -17.18 -33.66
N LEU A 75 8.30 -17.23 -32.57
CA LEU A 75 8.07 -16.66 -31.22
C LEU A 75 7.28 -17.49 -30.19
N SER A 76 8.01 -18.32 -29.44
CA SER A 76 7.55 -19.01 -28.23
C SER A 76 7.83 -18.26 -26.91
N THR A 77 7.93 -16.93 -26.93
CA THR A 77 8.09 -16.14 -25.69
C THR A 77 7.28 -14.85 -25.77
N PHE A 78 6.09 -14.83 -25.17
CA PHE A 78 5.45 -13.57 -24.80
C PHE A 78 6.24 -13.02 -23.61
N ARG A 79 7.14 -12.08 -23.92
CA ARG A 79 7.80 -11.24 -22.93
C ARG A 79 6.88 -10.04 -22.70
N THR A 80 7.00 -9.31 -21.59
CA THR A 80 6.30 -8.02 -21.48
C THR A 80 6.61 -7.08 -22.65
N ALA A 81 7.75 -7.27 -23.34
CA ALA A 81 8.03 -6.59 -24.59
C ALA A 81 6.88 -6.71 -25.61
N THR A 82 6.14 -7.82 -25.60
CA THR A 82 4.94 -8.05 -26.41
C THR A 82 3.79 -7.10 -26.06
N ALA A 83 3.65 -6.67 -24.80
CA ALA A 83 2.64 -5.67 -24.46
C ALA A 83 2.96 -4.32 -25.11
N VAL A 84 4.24 -3.94 -25.15
CA VAL A 84 4.70 -2.77 -25.89
C VAL A 84 4.45 -2.95 -27.39
N ASP A 85 4.82 -4.11 -27.97
CA ASP A 85 4.54 -4.43 -29.38
C ASP A 85 3.05 -4.30 -29.73
N LEU A 86 2.16 -4.84 -28.89
CA LEU A 86 0.72 -4.81 -29.10
C LEU A 86 0.16 -3.38 -29.04
N ILE A 87 0.68 -2.54 -28.14
CA ILE A 87 0.25 -1.15 -28.07
C ILE A 87 0.74 -0.37 -29.30
N GLU A 88 1.99 -0.58 -29.72
CA GLU A 88 2.61 0.07 -30.88
C GLU A 88 1.97 -0.36 -32.21
N ALA A 89 1.57 -1.63 -32.33
CA ALA A 89 0.91 -2.17 -33.52
C ALA A 89 -0.55 -1.69 -33.68
N ASN A 90 -1.17 -1.16 -32.62
CA ASN A 90 -2.59 -0.80 -32.63
C ASN A 90 -2.84 0.59 -33.26
N GLN A 91 -2.86 0.61 -34.60
CA GLN A 91 -3.02 1.83 -35.41
C GLN A 91 -4.30 2.64 -35.14
N PRO A 92 -5.50 2.03 -34.96
CA PRO A 92 -6.72 2.78 -34.66
C PRO A 92 -6.65 3.65 -33.39
N TRP A 93 -5.73 3.32 -32.48
CA TRP A 93 -5.52 4.02 -31.21
C TRP A 93 -4.14 4.65 -31.13
N ALA A 94 -3.50 4.96 -32.26
CA ALA A 94 -2.16 5.55 -32.30
C ALA A 94 -2.08 6.93 -31.61
N ASN A 95 -3.20 7.66 -31.53
CA ASN A 95 -3.25 9.01 -30.96
C ASN A 95 -3.69 9.07 -29.49
N ALA A 96 -4.34 8.02 -28.97
CA ALA A 96 -4.82 8.00 -27.58
C ALA A 96 -3.64 8.10 -26.59
N GLU A 97 -3.80 8.75 -25.45
CA GLU A 97 -2.73 8.76 -24.44
C GLU A 97 -2.63 7.38 -23.76
N VAL A 98 -1.42 6.86 -23.56
CA VAL A 98 -1.23 5.51 -23.02
C VAL A 98 -0.72 5.56 -21.58
N ALA A 99 -1.43 4.87 -20.69
CA ALA A 99 -0.96 4.45 -19.38
C ALA A 99 -0.76 2.93 -19.39
N MET A 100 0.41 2.46 -18.94
CA MET A 100 0.76 1.04 -18.97
C MET A 100 1.11 0.51 -17.59
N VAL A 101 0.51 -0.60 -17.19
CA VAL A 101 0.90 -1.35 -15.99
C VAL A 101 1.38 -2.72 -16.41
N THR A 102 2.55 -3.12 -15.91
CA THR A 102 3.08 -4.47 -16.10
C THR A 102 3.35 -5.13 -14.75
N GLN A 103 2.89 -6.37 -14.57
CA GLN A 103 3.34 -7.24 -13.48
C GLN A 103 4.11 -8.44 -14.05
N VAL A 104 5.33 -8.71 -13.56
CA VAL A 104 6.23 -9.75 -14.11
C VAL A 104 6.82 -10.63 -13.01
N VAL A 105 6.09 -11.61 -12.47
CA VAL A 105 6.66 -12.51 -11.45
C VAL A 105 5.87 -13.79 -11.18
N ALA A 106 4.54 -13.71 -11.13
CA ALA A 106 3.71 -14.78 -10.56
C ALA A 106 4.03 -16.17 -11.10
N TRP A 107 4.22 -16.33 -12.42
CA TRP A 107 4.46 -17.64 -13.02
C TRP A 107 5.86 -18.19 -12.87
N TYR A 108 6.86 -17.35 -12.59
CA TYR A 108 8.17 -17.87 -12.18
C TYR A 108 8.03 -18.63 -10.86
N VAL A 109 7.31 -18.03 -9.91
CA VAL A 109 7.04 -18.65 -8.61
C VAL A 109 6.07 -19.83 -8.71
N VAL A 110 4.98 -19.70 -9.46
CA VAL A 110 3.99 -20.79 -9.61
C VAL A 110 4.58 -22.00 -10.36
N CYS A 111 5.37 -21.76 -11.40
CA CYS A 111 5.97 -22.85 -12.16
C CYS A 111 7.16 -23.49 -11.44
N ASN A 112 8.06 -22.68 -10.88
CA ASN A 112 9.29 -23.21 -10.29
C ASN A 112 9.17 -23.48 -8.79
N GLY A 113 8.49 -22.63 -8.03
CA GLY A 113 8.30 -22.82 -6.59
C GLY A 113 7.17 -23.80 -6.28
N ILE A 114 5.99 -23.58 -6.85
CA ILE A 114 4.80 -24.41 -6.56
C ILE A 114 4.79 -25.70 -7.40
N LYS A 115 5.54 -25.75 -8.51
CA LYS A 115 5.55 -26.87 -9.46
C LYS A 115 4.14 -27.23 -9.95
N PHE A 116 3.32 -26.19 -10.19
CA PHE A 116 1.93 -26.38 -10.61
C PHE A 116 1.88 -27.19 -11.92
N THR A 117 1.11 -28.28 -11.96
CA THR A 117 1.05 -29.19 -13.13
C THR A 117 0.44 -28.53 -14.36
N GLY A 118 -0.41 -27.53 -14.16
CA GLY A 118 -0.91 -26.68 -15.24
C GLY A 118 0.07 -25.59 -15.65
N CYS A 119 1.32 -25.57 -15.13
CA CYS A 119 2.33 -24.56 -15.39
C CYS A 119 2.56 -24.43 -16.91
N PRO A 120 2.24 -23.25 -17.46
CA PRO A 120 2.37 -23.02 -18.89
C PRO A 120 3.82 -22.76 -19.37
N ARG A 121 4.77 -22.53 -18.46
CA ARG A 121 6.21 -22.59 -18.77
C ARG A 121 6.82 -23.88 -18.21
N ALA A 122 6.48 -25.00 -18.85
CA ALA A 122 6.91 -26.33 -18.40
C ALA A 122 8.43 -26.43 -18.21
N ASN A 123 9.22 -25.69 -19.01
CA ASN A 123 10.67 -25.63 -18.85
C ASN A 123 11.13 -25.06 -17.50
N LEU A 124 10.31 -24.29 -16.78
CA LEU A 124 10.63 -23.77 -15.43
C LEU A 124 10.41 -24.80 -14.31
N ILE A 125 9.60 -25.83 -14.55
CA ILE A 125 9.20 -26.80 -13.52
C ILE A 125 10.43 -27.55 -13.01
N ASP A 126 11.30 -28.02 -13.91
CA ASP A 126 12.44 -28.87 -13.52
C ASP A 126 13.77 -28.09 -13.40
N MET A 127 13.76 -26.77 -13.60
CA MET A 127 14.96 -25.95 -13.44
C MET A 127 15.28 -25.68 -11.97
N GLU A 128 16.57 -25.59 -11.67
CA GLU A 128 17.06 -25.10 -10.38
C GLU A 128 16.62 -23.65 -10.13
N GLU A 129 16.27 -23.32 -8.88
CA GLU A 129 15.74 -22.00 -8.51
C GLU A 129 16.68 -20.86 -8.93
N ALA A 130 17.98 -21.03 -8.74
CA ALA A 130 18.98 -20.03 -9.14
C ALA A 130 19.01 -19.80 -10.67
N ALA A 131 18.79 -20.85 -11.46
CA ALA A 131 18.70 -20.74 -12.91
C ALA A 131 17.42 -20.02 -13.34
N VAL A 132 16.29 -20.33 -12.69
CA VAL A 132 15.01 -19.64 -12.92
C VAL A 132 15.10 -18.17 -12.56
N LYS A 133 15.71 -17.83 -11.42
CA LYS A 133 15.93 -16.45 -10.99
C LYS A 133 16.84 -15.69 -11.96
N SER A 134 17.89 -16.33 -12.46
CA SER A 134 18.76 -15.73 -13.49
C SER A 134 18.02 -15.47 -14.81
N MET A 135 17.19 -16.43 -15.25
CA MET A 135 16.32 -16.28 -16.42
C MET A 135 15.32 -15.14 -16.22
N PHE A 136 14.72 -15.06 -15.03
CA PHE A 136 13.81 -13.98 -14.65
C PHE A 136 14.48 -12.61 -14.78
N VAL A 137 15.66 -12.43 -14.17
CA VAL A 137 16.40 -11.16 -14.22
C VAL A 137 16.74 -10.76 -15.65
N ALA A 138 17.19 -11.71 -16.48
CA ALA A 138 17.53 -11.44 -17.88
C ALA A 138 16.30 -11.04 -18.72
N GLU A 139 15.17 -11.75 -18.56
CA GLU A 139 13.93 -11.42 -19.26
C GLU A 139 13.36 -10.08 -18.79
N MET A 140 13.38 -9.82 -17.48
CA MET A 140 12.95 -8.56 -16.89
C MET A 140 13.80 -7.40 -17.40
N GLU A 141 15.13 -7.50 -17.45
CA GLU A 141 15.99 -6.43 -17.95
C GLU A 141 15.69 -6.10 -19.42
N SER A 142 15.45 -7.12 -20.25
CA SER A 142 15.01 -6.95 -21.65
C SER A 142 13.70 -6.18 -21.75
N VAL A 143 12.75 -6.47 -20.87
CA VAL A 143 11.46 -5.78 -20.78
C VAL A 143 11.63 -4.34 -20.33
N LEU A 144 12.36 -4.13 -19.23
CA LEU A 144 12.52 -2.82 -18.62
C LEU A 144 13.27 -1.88 -19.55
N SER A 145 14.27 -2.37 -20.28
CA SER A 145 14.98 -1.60 -21.31
C SER A 145 14.03 -1.05 -22.38
N ARG A 146 13.11 -1.88 -22.87
CA ARG A 146 12.10 -1.44 -23.85
C ARG A 146 11.07 -0.49 -23.25
N MET A 147 10.66 -0.73 -22.01
CA MET A 147 9.76 0.18 -21.30
C MET A 147 10.43 1.54 -21.04
N THR A 148 11.74 1.59 -20.77
CA THR A 148 12.43 2.87 -20.54
C THR A 148 12.24 3.84 -21.70
N SER A 149 12.41 3.42 -22.96
CA SER A 149 12.19 4.31 -24.12
C SER A 149 10.70 4.59 -24.36
N PHE A 150 9.84 3.58 -24.21
CA PHE A 150 8.40 3.70 -24.40
C PHE A 150 7.75 4.68 -23.42
N CYS A 151 8.24 4.70 -22.18
CA CYS A 151 7.71 5.47 -21.06
C CYS A 151 8.47 6.79 -20.84
N ALA A 152 9.61 7.01 -21.48
CA ALA A 152 10.36 8.26 -21.37
C ALA A 152 9.54 9.47 -21.88
N PRO A 153 9.85 10.70 -21.43
CA PRO A 153 9.30 11.91 -22.05
C PRO A 153 9.51 11.89 -23.57
N GLY A 154 8.43 12.05 -24.34
CA GLY A 154 8.43 11.92 -25.80
C GLY A 154 8.16 10.52 -26.34
N GLY A 155 8.22 9.49 -25.49
CA GLY A 155 7.77 8.13 -25.81
C GLY A 155 6.25 8.00 -25.87
N ARG A 156 5.74 6.86 -26.35
CA ARG A 156 4.30 6.59 -26.56
C ARG A 156 3.47 6.73 -25.29
N ALA A 157 4.03 6.33 -24.15
CA ALA A 157 3.43 6.49 -22.83
C ALA A 157 4.05 7.66 -22.04
N GLY A 158 4.86 8.52 -22.66
CA GLY A 158 5.60 9.59 -21.98
C GLY A 158 4.73 10.67 -21.31
N ARG A 159 3.43 10.74 -21.60
CA ARG A 159 2.50 11.69 -20.96
C ARG A 159 1.89 11.17 -19.65
N ARG A 160 1.43 9.91 -19.63
CA ARG A 160 0.80 9.30 -18.44
C ARG A 160 1.78 8.43 -17.66
N GLY A 161 2.72 7.84 -18.36
CA GLY A 161 3.78 7.00 -17.84
C GLY A 161 3.40 5.52 -17.76
N CYS A 162 4.30 4.77 -17.16
CA CYS A 162 4.19 3.35 -16.95
C CYS A 162 4.46 3.00 -15.49
N ALA A 163 3.92 1.87 -15.06
CA ALA A 163 4.21 1.25 -13.78
C ALA A 163 4.66 -0.21 -13.99
N ILE A 164 5.73 -0.59 -13.30
CA ILE A 164 6.08 -1.99 -13.05
C ILE A 164 5.63 -2.34 -11.64
N ALA A 165 4.85 -3.40 -11.53
CA ALA A 165 4.29 -3.88 -10.30
C ALA A 165 5.00 -5.14 -9.80
N THR A 166 5.25 -5.20 -8.48
CA THR A 166 5.64 -6.44 -7.80
C THR A 166 4.47 -7.43 -7.77
N ASN A 167 4.69 -8.65 -7.26
CA ASN A 167 3.61 -9.63 -7.15
C ASN A 167 2.48 -9.12 -6.24
N SER A 168 1.26 -9.61 -6.42
CA SER A 168 0.22 -9.43 -5.40
C SER A 168 0.64 -10.09 -4.09
N TRP A 169 0.32 -9.45 -2.95
CA TRP A 169 0.55 -10.05 -1.64
C TRP A 169 -0.11 -11.42 -1.56
N SER A 170 0.63 -12.34 -0.97
CA SER A 170 0.09 -13.59 -0.52
C SER A 170 0.75 -13.96 0.80
N ASP A 171 -0.01 -14.53 1.72
CA ASP A 171 0.57 -15.33 2.80
C ASP A 171 0.50 -16.82 2.44
N PRO A 172 1.48 -17.33 1.68
CA PRO A 172 1.55 -18.75 1.35
C PRO A 172 2.35 -19.56 2.38
N GLY A 173 2.63 -18.98 3.55
CA GLY A 173 3.61 -19.52 4.49
C GLY A 173 5.07 -19.13 4.16
N PRO A 174 6.01 -19.45 5.06
CA PRO A 174 7.34 -18.84 5.08
C PRO A 174 8.20 -19.16 3.85
N THR A 175 8.13 -20.39 3.32
CA THR A 175 8.96 -20.82 2.19
C THR A 175 8.60 -20.07 0.91
N LEU A 176 7.31 -20.03 0.57
CA LEU A 176 6.87 -19.38 -0.66
C LEU A 176 6.89 -17.85 -0.50
N MET A 177 6.72 -17.34 0.72
CA MET A 177 6.93 -15.92 1.06
C MET A 177 8.37 -15.48 0.73
N ALA A 178 9.38 -16.22 1.20
CA ALA A 178 10.78 -15.92 0.91
C ALA A 178 11.08 -15.92 -0.59
N MET A 179 10.46 -16.84 -1.34
CA MET A 179 10.57 -16.87 -2.79
C MET A 179 9.95 -15.61 -3.43
N PHE A 180 8.71 -15.24 -3.08
CA PHE A 180 8.07 -14.02 -3.60
C PHE A 180 8.90 -12.77 -3.31
N GLN A 181 9.39 -12.62 -2.08
CA GLN A 181 10.28 -11.52 -1.70
C GLN A 181 11.57 -11.54 -2.53
N GLY A 182 12.14 -12.72 -2.78
CA GLY A 182 13.32 -12.89 -3.62
C GLY A 182 13.14 -12.35 -5.04
N TYR A 183 12.00 -12.60 -5.69
CA TYR A 183 11.70 -12.06 -7.01
C TYR A 183 11.33 -10.56 -6.98
N ASN A 184 10.53 -10.13 -5.99
CA ASN A 184 10.17 -8.72 -5.83
C ASN A 184 11.41 -7.85 -5.59
N ASN A 185 12.39 -8.35 -4.83
CA ASN A 185 13.66 -7.66 -4.60
C ASN A 185 14.45 -7.45 -5.90
N GLU A 186 14.44 -8.42 -6.82
CA GLU A 186 15.09 -8.23 -8.13
C GLU A 186 14.35 -7.19 -8.97
N ILE A 187 13.00 -7.16 -8.94
CA ILE A 187 12.22 -6.11 -9.61
C ILE A 187 12.61 -4.73 -9.09
N THR A 188 12.57 -4.55 -7.76
CA THR A 188 12.92 -3.29 -7.11
C THR A 188 14.34 -2.87 -7.48
N LYS A 189 15.30 -3.80 -7.38
CA LYS A 189 16.70 -3.56 -7.73
C LYS A 189 16.88 -3.12 -9.18
N ALA A 190 16.23 -3.81 -10.14
CA ALA A 190 16.34 -3.49 -11.56
C ALA A 190 15.68 -2.15 -11.90
N MET A 191 14.65 -1.74 -11.15
CA MET A 191 14.00 -0.45 -11.32
C MET A 191 14.80 0.73 -10.77
N LEU A 192 15.71 0.55 -9.80
CA LEU A 192 16.46 1.66 -9.17
C LEU A 192 17.14 2.59 -10.18
N SER A 193 17.68 2.07 -11.28
CA SER A 193 18.36 2.86 -12.32
C SER A 193 17.45 3.34 -13.45
N LYS A 194 16.18 2.93 -13.45
CA LYS A 194 15.22 3.16 -14.56
C LYS A 194 14.03 4.01 -14.16
N GLN A 195 13.85 4.24 -12.86
CA GLN A 195 12.77 5.06 -12.35
C GLN A 195 12.86 6.50 -12.86
N SER A 196 11.71 7.06 -13.21
CA SER A 196 11.55 8.44 -13.62
C SER A 196 10.14 8.93 -13.25
N ALA A 197 9.85 10.21 -13.49
CA ALA A 197 8.49 10.74 -13.29
C ALA A 197 7.42 9.96 -14.09
N THR A 198 7.81 9.36 -15.22
CA THR A 198 6.93 8.64 -16.15
C THR A 198 7.20 7.14 -16.19
N PHE A 199 8.15 6.61 -15.40
CA PHE A 199 8.36 5.17 -15.27
C PHE A 199 8.59 4.80 -13.82
N ARG A 200 7.59 4.14 -13.21
CA ARG A 200 7.51 3.95 -11.76
C ARG A 200 7.53 2.47 -11.40
N SER A 201 8.02 2.18 -10.21
CA SER A 201 7.83 0.87 -9.56
C SER A 201 6.74 1.00 -8.51
N VAL A 202 5.80 0.06 -8.47
CA VAL A 202 4.71 0.02 -7.50
C VAL A 202 4.79 -1.30 -6.75
N ASP A 203 5.01 -1.21 -5.44
CA ASP A 203 5.09 -2.39 -4.60
C ASP A 203 3.68 -2.86 -4.17
N ILE A 204 2.99 -3.54 -5.09
CA ILE A 204 1.66 -4.12 -4.83
C ILE A 204 1.73 -5.19 -3.74
N PHE A 205 2.91 -5.81 -3.54
CA PHE A 205 3.13 -6.77 -2.48
C PHE A 205 3.02 -6.11 -1.10
N ALA A 206 3.72 -4.99 -0.89
CA ALA A 206 3.60 -4.22 0.35
C ALA A 206 2.19 -3.65 0.52
N LEU A 207 1.56 -3.20 -0.57
CA LEU A 207 0.18 -2.68 -0.55
C LEU A 207 -0.83 -3.75 -0.12
N GLY A 208 -0.70 -4.98 -0.61
CA GLY A 208 -1.56 -6.07 -0.18
C GLY A 208 -1.27 -6.50 1.27
N ALA A 209 -0.02 -6.41 1.71
CA ALA A 209 0.35 -6.67 3.10
C ALA A 209 -0.26 -5.68 4.09
N SER A 210 -0.60 -4.45 3.64
CA SER A 210 -1.31 -3.47 4.49
C SER A 210 -2.82 -3.76 4.62
N MET A 211 -3.35 -4.73 3.87
CA MET A 211 -4.74 -5.20 3.98
C MET A 211 -4.77 -6.74 4.09
N PRO A 212 -4.16 -7.32 5.13
CA PRO A 212 -4.04 -8.78 5.25
C PRO A 212 -5.42 -9.46 5.35
N GLY A 213 -6.40 -8.75 5.94
CA GLY A 213 -7.81 -9.14 6.02
C GLY A 213 -8.48 -9.29 4.65
N GLU A 214 -7.94 -8.71 3.58
CA GLU A 214 -8.49 -8.77 2.21
C GLU A 214 -7.78 -9.80 1.32
N THR A 215 -7.02 -10.73 1.90
CA THR A 215 -6.36 -11.80 1.15
C THR A 215 -6.78 -13.19 1.60
N TYR A 216 -6.80 -14.14 0.64
CA TYR A 216 -7.09 -15.54 0.90
C TYR A 216 -6.24 -16.44 -0.02
N LEU A 217 -5.42 -17.32 0.59
CA LEU A 217 -4.50 -18.21 -0.13
C LEU A 217 -3.71 -17.47 -1.22
N GLY A 218 -3.31 -16.25 -0.93
CA GLY A 218 -2.54 -15.42 -1.84
C GLY A 218 -3.27 -14.71 -2.95
N HIS A 219 -4.59 -14.65 -2.87
CA HIS A 219 -5.42 -13.94 -3.82
C HIS A 219 -6.14 -12.80 -3.09
N GLY A 220 -6.22 -11.64 -3.71
CA GLY A 220 -6.95 -10.50 -3.18
C GLY A 220 -8.45 -10.66 -3.30
N SER A 221 -9.18 -9.98 -2.42
CA SER A 221 -10.57 -9.65 -2.62
C SER A 221 -10.73 -8.60 -3.72
N GLN A 222 -11.97 -8.33 -4.11
CA GLN A 222 -12.27 -7.27 -5.06
C GLN A 222 -11.85 -5.90 -4.51
N ILE A 223 -12.04 -5.66 -3.21
CA ILE A 223 -11.62 -4.41 -2.56
C ILE A 223 -10.11 -4.22 -2.66
N LEU A 224 -9.30 -5.25 -2.36
CA LEU A 224 -7.86 -5.14 -2.50
C LEU A 224 -7.44 -4.86 -3.95
N HIS A 225 -8.09 -5.50 -4.92
CA HIS A 225 -7.86 -5.23 -6.34
C HIS A 225 -8.21 -3.79 -6.72
N ILE A 226 -9.34 -3.27 -6.25
CA ILE A 226 -9.78 -1.89 -6.50
C ILE A 226 -8.81 -0.89 -5.85
N TRP A 227 -8.40 -1.13 -4.60
CA TRP A 227 -7.43 -0.31 -3.90
C TRP A 227 -6.09 -0.26 -4.63
N THR A 228 -5.61 -1.41 -5.08
CA THR A 228 -4.41 -1.53 -5.92
C THR A 228 -4.54 -0.71 -7.20
N TRP A 229 -5.69 -0.80 -7.86
CA TRP A 229 -5.97 -0.03 -9.07
C TRP A 229 -6.06 1.47 -8.82
N GLN A 230 -6.64 1.90 -7.70
CA GLN A 230 -6.66 3.31 -7.32
C GLN A 230 -5.25 3.86 -7.14
N ALA A 231 -4.36 3.12 -6.48
CA ALA A 231 -2.95 3.51 -6.33
C ALA A 231 -2.24 3.63 -7.69
N LEU A 232 -2.47 2.67 -8.59
CA LEU A 232 -1.90 2.68 -9.95
C LEU A 232 -2.45 3.86 -10.78
N LEU A 233 -3.77 4.03 -10.81
CA LEU A 233 -4.45 5.09 -11.57
C LEU A 233 -4.12 6.49 -11.04
N GLY A 234 -3.95 6.65 -9.73
CA GLY A 234 -3.49 7.91 -9.12
C GLY A 234 -2.10 8.34 -9.63
N GLY A 235 -1.27 7.41 -10.09
CA GLY A 235 0.00 7.72 -10.75
C GLY A 235 -0.13 8.15 -12.22
N PHE A 236 -1.26 7.85 -12.88
CA PHE A 236 -1.50 8.15 -14.30
C PHE A 236 -2.41 9.36 -14.53
N CYS A 237 -3.38 9.54 -13.63
CA CYS A 237 -4.37 10.60 -13.69
C CYS A 237 -3.92 11.81 -12.87
N THR A 238 -4.16 13.01 -13.38
CA THR A 238 -3.93 14.23 -12.58
C THR A 238 -5.04 14.37 -11.55
N SER A 239 -4.78 15.06 -10.43
CA SER A 239 -5.82 15.38 -9.44
C SER A 239 -7.00 16.15 -10.05
N ALA A 240 -6.75 16.94 -11.10
CA ALA A 240 -7.79 17.62 -11.88
C ALA A 240 -8.75 16.67 -12.62
N SER A 241 -8.36 15.40 -12.81
CA SER A 241 -9.21 14.37 -13.43
C SER A 241 -10.14 13.68 -12.41
N ALA A 242 -9.96 13.94 -11.11
CA ALA A 242 -10.80 13.35 -10.08
C ALA A 242 -12.19 14.00 -10.08
N THR A 243 -13.26 13.19 -9.99
CA THR A 243 -14.62 13.70 -9.85
C THR A 243 -14.80 14.30 -8.45
N PRO A 244 -15.06 15.61 -8.30
CA PRO A 244 -15.16 16.25 -6.99
C PRO A 244 -16.29 15.63 -6.13
N GLY A 245 -16.02 15.45 -4.84
CA GLY A 245 -17.06 15.16 -3.85
C GLY A 245 -17.82 13.85 -4.09
N SER A 246 -17.18 12.84 -4.67
CA SER A 246 -17.75 11.51 -4.80
C SER A 246 -17.06 10.55 -3.83
N GLN A 247 -17.84 9.98 -2.91
CA GLN A 247 -17.43 8.78 -2.19
C GLN A 247 -17.94 7.58 -2.98
N ILE A 248 -17.16 6.51 -3.06
CA ILE A 248 -17.62 5.24 -3.62
C ILE A 248 -17.97 4.35 -2.44
N GLU A 249 -19.21 3.90 -2.41
CA GLU A 249 -19.68 2.86 -1.51
C GLU A 249 -19.65 1.52 -2.25
N PHE A 250 -19.07 0.51 -1.61
CA PHE A 250 -18.92 -0.84 -2.15
C PHE A 250 -20.02 -1.73 -1.59
N GLU A 251 -20.88 -2.24 -2.46
CA GLU A 251 -21.99 -3.11 -2.08
C GLU A 251 -21.83 -4.51 -2.67
N GLY A 252 -21.99 -5.53 -1.83
CA GLY A 252 -21.98 -6.92 -2.23
C GLY A 252 -21.29 -7.80 -1.19
N ALA A 253 -21.89 -8.95 -0.89
CA ALA A 253 -21.39 -9.88 0.13
C ALA A 253 -20.05 -10.57 -0.23
N LEU A 254 -19.55 -10.35 -1.46
CA LEU A 254 -18.28 -10.87 -1.97
C LEU A 254 -17.28 -9.74 -2.29
N CYS A 255 -17.59 -8.48 -1.97
CA CYS A 255 -16.66 -7.37 -2.12
C CYS A 255 -15.46 -7.54 -1.16
N TRP A 256 -15.78 -7.82 0.10
CA TRP A 256 -14.85 -7.95 1.22
C TRP A 256 -14.56 -9.42 1.48
N ARG A 257 -13.32 -9.74 1.84
CA ARG A 257 -12.97 -11.14 2.17
C ARG A 257 -13.60 -11.60 3.49
N GLU A 258 -13.76 -10.71 4.46
CA GLU A 258 -14.32 -11.05 5.78
C GLU A 258 -15.78 -11.51 5.69
N ASP A 259 -16.54 -10.95 4.74
CA ASP A 259 -17.94 -11.29 4.49
C ASP A 259 -18.12 -12.50 3.56
N ALA A 260 -17.05 -12.91 2.87
CA ALA A 260 -17.13 -13.92 1.83
C ALA A 260 -17.28 -15.34 2.41
N SER A 261 -18.27 -16.06 1.88
CA SER A 261 -18.52 -17.47 2.17
C SER A 261 -18.76 -18.25 0.88
N LEU A 262 -18.35 -19.52 0.85
CA LEU A 262 -18.62 -20.42 -0.28
C LEU A 262 -20.12 -20.59 -0.56
N ASP A 263 -20.98 -20.45 0.47
CA ASP A 263 -22.44 -20.56 0.33
C ASP A 263 -23.05 -19.43 -0.52
N LEU A 264 -22.34 -18.30 -0.65
CA LEU A 264 -22.75 -17.17 -1.48
C LEU A 264 -22.46 -17.40 -2.97
N CYS A 265 -21.72 -18.46 -3.32
CA CYS A 265 -21.24 -18.74 -4.68
C CYS A 265 -22.03 -19.85 -5.37
N THR A 266 -23.35 -19.64 -5.47
CA THR A 266 -24.33 -20.60 -5.99
C THR A 266 -24.06 -21.07 -7.42
N SER A 267 -23.34 -20.29 -8.23
CA SER A 267 -22.97 -20.61 -9.61
C SER A 267 -21.67 -21.42 -9.77
N TYR A 268 -20.93 -21.67 -8.69
CA TYR A 268 -19.60 -22.28 -8.74
C TYR A 268 -19.51 -23.52 -7.87
N THR A 269 -19.69 -24.70 -8.48
CA THR A 269 -19.82 -25.98 -7.75
C THR A 269 -18.49 -26.61 -7.30
N ARG A 270 -17.33 -25.95 -7.52
CA ARG A 270 -15.98 -26.47 -7.20
C ARG A 270 -14.97 -25.36 -6.83
N THR A 271 -15.41 -24.28 -6.20
CA THR A 271 -14.53 -23.13 -5.96
C THR A 271 -13.83 -23.17 -4.61
N VAL A 272 -12.57 -22.80 -4.63
CA VAL A 272 -11.84 -22.28 -3.47
C VAL A 272 -12.33 -20.86 -3.19
N LEU A 273 -12.33 -20.42 -1.92
CA LEU A 273 -12.98 -19.17 -1.51
C LEU A 273 -12.51 -17.95 -2.31
N TRP A 274 -11.25 -17.88 -2.74
CA TRP A 274 -10.79 -16.77 -3.59
C TRP A 274 -11.46 -16.69 -4.96
N GLN A 275 -11.79 -17.83 -5.58
CA GLN A 275 -12.56 -17.83 -6.83
C GLN A 275 -13.98 -17.36 -6.57
N CYS A 276 -14.53 -17.76 -5.42
CA CYS A 276 -15.84 -17.33 -4.97
C CYS A 276 -15.91 -15.80 -4.77
N MET A 277 -14.97 -15.22 -4.01
CA MET A 277 -14.85 -13.77 -3.80
C MET A 277 -14.79 -12.97 -5.11
N ASN A 278 -14.19 -13.54 -6.15
CA ASN A 278 -14.01 -12.88 -7.44
C ASN A 278 -15.05 -13.31 -8.50
N SER A 279 -16.10 -14.05 -8.10
CA SER A 279 -17.10 -14.60 -9.03
C SER A 279 -18.31 -13.69 -9.26
N GLN A 280 -18.62 -12.80 -8.30
CA GLN A 280 -19.71 -11.83 -8.42
C GLN A 280 -19.13 -10.43 -8.29
N LEU A 281 -19.52 -9.52 -9.19
CA LEU A 281 -19.00 -8.17 -9.20
C LEU A 281 -19.47 -7.39 -7.95
N CYS A 282 -18.52 -6.72 -7.30
CA CYS A 282 -18.82 -5.68 -6.34
C CYS A 282 -19.52 -4.50 -7.05
N VAL A 283 -20.62 -4.02 -6.48
CA VAL A 283 -21.37 -2.88 -7.02
C VAL A 283 -20.81 -1.60 -6.42
N HIS A 284 -20.42 -0.66 -7.27
CA HIS A 284 -19.94 0.65 -6.84
C HIS A 284 -21.08 1.65 -6.90
N ARG A 285 -21.43 2.27 -5.78
CA ARG A 285 -22.39 3.37 -5.74
C ARG A 285 -21.68 4.67 -5.46
N LEU A 286 -21.92 5.65 -6.33
CA LEU A 286 -21.53 7.02 -6.06
C LEU A 286 -22.42 7.54 -4.94
N LYS A 287 -21.81 7.80 -3.79
CA LYS A 287 -22.44 8.51 -2.69
C LYS A 287 -22.08 9.99 -2.83
N PRO A 288 -23.07 10.88 -2.99
CA PRO A 288 -22.82 12.30 -2.95
C PRO A 288 -22.11 12.61 -1.63
N SER A 289 -20.94 13.25 -1.68
CA SER A 289 -20.28 13.70 -0.48
C SER A 289 -21.26 14.59 0.28
N SER A 290 -21.61 14.22 1.50
CA SER A 290 -22.64 14.87 2.35
C SER A 290 -22.29 16.31 2.76
N THR A 291 -21.29 16.90 2.12
CA THR A 291 -20.73 18.24 2.35
C THR A 291 -21.72 19.38 2.03
N THR A 292 -22.91 19.11 1.50
CA THR A 292 -23.88 20.14 1.09
C THR A 292 -24.77 20.70 2.22
N MET A 293 -24.61 20.30 3.49
CA MET A 293 -25.37 20.93 4.59
C MET A 293 -24.57 21.89 5.51
N ALA A 294 -23.29 22.12 5.26
CA ALA A 294 -22.44 22.92 6.17
C ALA A 294 -22.15 24.36 5.70
N THR A 295 -23.04 25.01 4.93
CA THR A 295 -22.83 26.39 4.43
C THR A 295 -23.66 27.47 5.15
N THR A 296 -24.36 27.16 6.25
CA THR A 296 -25.14 28.19 6.98
C THR A 296 -24.77 28.37 8.46
N MET A 297 -23.73 27.72 8.97
CA MET A 297 -23.19 28.00 10.32
C MET A 297 -21.67 28.19 10.31
N ALA A 298 -21.17 29.02 9.39
CA ALA A 298 -19.81 29.54 9.45
C ALA A 298 -19.74 30.69 10.48
N THR A 299 -19.76 30.37 11.77
CA THR A 299 -19.01 31.13 12.78
C THR A 299 -18.69 30.20 13.94
N THR A 300 -17.40 30.06 14.23
CA THR A 300 -16.77 29.44 15.42
C THR A 300 -16.39 27.95 15.32
N LEU A 301 -15.06 27.74 15.40
CA LEU A 301 -14.30 26.50 15.63
C LEU A 301 -14.02 25.59 14.42
N ALA A 302 -12.93 25.92 13.73
CA ALA A 302 -12.19 24.98 12.90
C ALA A 302 -11.36 24.05 13.79
N THR A 303 -11.69 22.75 13.81
CA THR A 303 -10.83 21.69 14.35
C THR A 303 -10.11 21.01 13.19
N THR A 304 -8.81 21.23 13.12
CA THR A 304 -7.88 20.68 12.13
C THR A 304 -7.53 19.23 12.52
N THR A 305 -8.17 18.24 11.91
CA THR A 305 -7.65 16.86 11.92
C THR A 305 -6.55 16.74 10.87
N GLY A 306 -5.31 17.05 11.28
CA GLY A 306 -4.11 16.81 10.49
C GLY A 306 -3.58 15.41 10.70
N THR A 307 -3.58 14.58 9.66
CA THR A 307 -2.70 13.42 9.56
C THR A 307 -1.26 13.92 9.59
N GLN A 308 -0.57 13.79 10.73
CA GLN A 308 0.84 14.16 10.80
C GLN A 308 1.67 13.08 10.12
N ASP A 309 2.08 13.36 8.90
CA ASP A 309 3.17 12.61 8.25
C ASP A 309 4.44 12.78 9.09
N MET A 310 4.96 11.67 9.60
CA MET A 310 6.23 11.62 10.33
C MET A 310 7.36 11.78 9.30
N VAL A 311 8.17 12.82 9.42
CA VAL A 311 9.23 13.16 8.46
C VAL A 311 10.58 13.23 9.19
N PHE A 312 11.66 12.80 8.53
CA PHE A 312 13.01 13.01 9.06
C PHE A 312 13.46 14.46 8.88
N SER A 313 13.94 15.09 9.95
CA SER A 313 14.44 16.46 9.93
C SER A 313 15.90 16.53 10.39
N PRO A 314 16.77 17.32 9.74
CA PRO A 314 18.17 17.44 10.15
C PRO A 314 18.30 18.14 11.51
N VAL A 315 19.10 17.58 12.42
CA VAL A 315 19.43 18.22 13.71
C VAL A 315 20.66 19.09 13.52
N ASP A 316 20.54 20.39 13.75
CA ASP A 316 21.62 21.39 13.57
C ASP A 316 22.30 21.33 12.19
N GLY A 317 21.50 21.18 11.13
CA GLY A 317 22.00 21.06 9.75
C GLY A 317 22.26 19.62 9.31
N GLY A 318 22.30 18.66 10.23
CA GLY A 318 22.26 17.22 9.98
C GLY A 318 23.51 16.61 9.33
N ILE A 319 24.34 17.37 8.63
CA ILE A 319 25.59 16.92 7.99
C ILE A 319 26.79 17.26 8.88
N ASP A 320 27.72 16.32 9.03
CA ASP A 320 28.86 16.39 9.95
C ASP A 320 28.40 16.63 11.40
N ARG A 321 27.29 15.97 11.77
CA ARG A 321 26.67 16.06 13.10
C ARG A 321 26.50 14.68 13.70
N ALA A 322 26.96 14.50 14.93
CA ALA A 322 26.69 13.34 15.76
C ALA A 322 25.59 13.67 16.78
N CYS A 323 24.56 12.81 16.88
CA CYS A 323 23.40 12.99 17.74
C CYS A 323 23.75 12.86 19.22
N ARG A 324 23.11 13.66 20.07
CA ARG A 324 23.29 13.63 21.52
C ARG A 324 21.94 13.69 22.23
N GLY A 325 21.93 13.23 23.48
CA GLY A 325 20.77 13.29 24.36
C GLY A 325 20.48 14.71 24.83
N ALA A 326 20.45 14.95 26.14
CA ALA A 326 20.08 16.24 26.73
C ALA A 326 21.11 17.37 26.52
N THR A 327 22.39 17.01 26.36
CA THR A 327 23.49 17.98 26.25
C THR A 327 24.50 17.51 25.20
N PRO A 328 25.38 18.38 24.67
CA PRO A 328 26.44 17.99 23.74
C PRO A 328 27.37 16.84 24.23
N GLY A 329 27.50 16.67 25.55
CA GLY A 329 28.27 15.59 26.17
C GLY A 329 27.47 14.32 26.47
N ASP A 330 26.15 14.32 26.28
CA ASP A 330 25.27 13.18 26.57
C ASP A 330 25.27 12.18 25.40
N ASN A 331 26.17 11.20 25.45
CA ASN A 331 26.36 10.17 24.43
C ASN A 331 26.11 8.73 24.95
N SER A 332 25.30 8.60 26.01
CA SER A 332 25.02 7.29 26.63
C SER A 332 24.53 6.27 25.60
N ALA A 333 25.08 5.06 25.64
CA ALA A 333 24.68 3.96 24.77
C ALA A 333 23.23 3.49 25.03
N ASP A 334 22.63 3.85 26.17
CA ASP A 334 21.23 3.53 26.48
C ASP A 334 20.22 4.33 25.62
N HIS A 335 20.69 5.39 24.92
CA HIS A 335 19.82 6.26 24.13
C HIS A 335 19.53 5.73 22.73
N TYR A 336 20.29 4.74 22.26
CA TYR A 336 20.23 4.24 20.90
C TYR A 336 20.62 2.76 20.79
N THR A 337 20.17 2.12 19.71
CA THR A 337 20.64 0.78 19.33
C THR A 337 21.54 0.89 18.10
N VAL A 338 22.69 0.20 18.11
CA VAL A 338 23.63 0.20 17.00
C VAL A 338 23.29 -0.92 16.01
N VAL A 339 23.04 -0.55 14.76
CA VAL A 339 22.89 -1.45 13.62
C VAL A 339 24.14 -1.36 12.74
N SER A 340 24.82 -2.49 12.55
CA SER A 340 26.06 -2.60 11.77
C SER A 340 25.78 -2.99 10.32
N GLY A 341 26.68 -2.63 9.39
CA GLY A 341 26.55 -2.97 7.97
C GLY A 341 25.60 -2.07 7.19
N VAL A 342 25.09 -0.99 7.80
CA VAL A 342 24.20 -0.02 7.18
C VAL A 342 25.03 1.04 6.47
N THR A 343 25.19 0.91 5.16
CA THR A 343 26.14 1.74 4.37
C THR A 343 25.54 3.03 3.81
N SER A 344 24.30 3.38 4.15
CA SER A 344 23.67 4.61 3.68
C SER A 344 22.68 5.19 4.70
N VAL A 345 22.52 6.53 4.66
CA VAL A 345 21.55 7.26 5.49
C VAL A 345 20.12 6.75 5.25
N ALA A 346 19.73 6.51 3.99
CA ALA A 346 18.40 6.01 3.65
C ALA A 346 18.11 4.63 4.25
N ALA A 347 19.11 3.72 4.26
CA ALA A 347 18.97 2.44 4.92
C ALA A 347 18.84 2.59 6.45
N CYS A 348 19.57 3.53 7.05
CA CYS A 348 19.45 3.84 8.47
C CYS A 348 18.07 4.44 8.84
N GLN A 349 17.52 5.31 7.99
CA GLN A 349 16.16 5.83 8.13
C GLN A 349 15.13 4.68 8.10
N LEU A 350 15.30 3.72 7.19
CA LEU A 350 14.43 2.56 7.11
C LEU A 350 14.49 1.70 8.39
N GLU A 351 15.69 1.48 8.96
CA GLU A 351 15.83 0.80 10.25
C GLU A 351 15.11 1.52 11.38
N CYS A 352 15.19 2.86 11.41
CA CYS A 352 14.41 3.67 12.35
C CYS A 352 12.90 3.51 12.16
N THR A 353 12.38 3.55 10.93
CA THR A 353 10.93 3.35 10.69
C THR A 353 10.43 1.96 11.08
N ARG A 354 11.32 0.97 11.17
CA ARG A 354 11.03 -0.40 11.63
C ARG A 354 11.20 -0.60 13.13
N THR A 355 11.89 0.32 13.80
CA THR A 355 12.19 0.22 15.22
C THR A 355 11.12 0.96 16.02
N GLU A 356 10.43 0.22 16.89
CA GLU A 356 9.46 0.82 17.79
C GLU A 356 10.12 1.90 18.66
N ALA A 357 9.42 3.02 18.85
CA ALA A 357 9.91 4.20 19.57
C ALA A 357 11.15 4.89 18.95
N CYS A 358 11.49 4.64 17.68
CA CYS A 358 12.52 5.44 17.03
C CYS A 358 12.10 6.93 16.99
N ILE A 359 13.01 7.79 17.41
CA ILE A 359 12.87 9.26 17.38
C ILE A 359 13.94 9.94 16.52
N GLY A 360 14.81 9.17 15.86
CA GLY A 360 15.85 9.68 14.97
C GLY A 360 16.97 8.69 14.69
N ILE A 361 17.94 9.12 13.91
CA ILE A 361 19.11 8.33 13.52
C ILE A 361 20.41 9.13 13.59
N GLU A 362 21.50 8.43 13.91
CA GLU A 362 22.87 8.85 13.59
C GLU A 362 23.47 7.85 12.58
N HIS A 363 24.06 8.33 11.49
CA HIS A 363 24.74 7.46 10.50
C HIS A 363 26.21 7.87 10.34
N SER A 364 27.12 6.90 10.35
CA SER A 364 28.56 7.10 10.08
C SER A 364 29.16 5.90 9.35
N GLY A 365 29.42 6.06 8.04
CA GLY A 365 30.01 5.02 7.20
C GLY A 365 29.14 3.75 7.11
N SER A 366 29.48 2.72 7.91
CA SER A 366 28.75 1.44 7.98
C SER A 366 28.00 1.23 9.29
N ARG A 367 27.97 2.25 10.16
CA ARG A 367 27.31 2.22 11.46
C ARG A 367 26.06 3.12 11.44
N CYS A 368 24.95 2.59 11.94
CA CYS A 368 23.71 3.31 12.15
C CYS A 368 23.34 3.22 13.63
N GLU A 369 23.11 4.34 14.29
CA GLU A 369 22.53 4.38 15.64
C GLU A 369 21.07 4.80 15.51
N VAL A 370 20.15 3.92 15.91
CA VAL A 370 18.72 4.18 15.94
C VAL A 370 18.36 4.71 17.32
N TRP A 371 18.00 5.98 17.41
CA TRP A 371 17.75 6.66 18.68
C TRP A 371 16.34 6.40 19.17
N THR A 372 16.20 5.96 20.42
CA THR A 372 14.91 5.58 21.04
C THR A 372 14.66 6.27 22.38
N ARG A 373 15.56 7.18 22.76
CA ARG A 373 15.44 7.97 23.99
C ARG A 373 14.13 8.77 24.01
N ALA A 374 13.30 8.55 25.04
CA ALA A 374 12.00 9.23 25.21
C ALA A 374 12.05 10.77 25.12
N GLY A 375 13.15 11.39 25.55
CA GLY A 375 13.36 12.85 25.45
C GLY A 375 13.80 13.36 24.07
N GLY A 376 13.93 12.48 23.08
CA GLY A 376 14.44 12.80 21.75
C GLY A 376 15.95 13.02 21.69
N ILE A 377 16.42 13.37 20.48
CA ILE A 377 17.73 13.97 20.23
C ILE A 377 17.60 15.47 20.52
N GLN A 378 18.27 15.97 21.56
CA GLN A 378 18.13 17.38 21.98
C GLN A 378 19.40 18.20 21.77
N ALA A 379 20.48 17.55 21.36
CA ALA A 379 21.73 18.20 20.99
C ALA A 379 22.41 17.41 19.87
N SER A 380 23.37 18.04 19.21
CA SER A 380 24.36 17.34 18.39
C SER A 380 25.72 18.02 18.51
N ILE A 381 26.79 17.37 18.06
CA ILE A 381 28.14 17.96 17.97
C ILE A 381 28.69 17.86 16.55
N GLU A 382 29.59 18.77 16.19
CA GLU A 382 30.31 18.69 14.92
C GLU A 382 31.24 17.47 14.94
N LEU A 383 31.03 16.57 13.99
CA LEU A 383 31.85 15.39 13.80
C LEU A 383 31.84 14.98 12.33
N ALA A 384 32.99 15.14 11.67
CA ALA A 384 33.10 14.89 10.23
C ALA A 384 32.73 13.44 9.86
N GLY A 385 31.89 13.29 8.84
CA GLY A 385 31.43 12.00 8.33
C GLY A 385 30.21 11.41 9.05
N PHE A 386 29.56 12.18 9.94
CA PHE A 386 28.35 11.77 10.65
C PHE A 386 27.11 12.50 10.10
N THR A 387 25.96 11.83 10.14
CA THR A 387 24.66 12.44 9.82
C THR A 387 23.69 12.25 10.98
N CYS A 388 23.07 13.32 11.47
CA CYS A 388 22.10 13.27 12.57
C CYS A 388 20.72 13.80 12.15
N LEU A 389 19.70 12.94 12.21
CA LEU A 389 18.32 13.27 11.84
C LEU A 389 17.36 12.93 12.98
N SER A 390 16.40 13.79 13.28
CA SER A 390 15.24 13.46 14.12
C SER A 390 14.11 12.88 13.27
N TYR A 391 13.28 12.01 13.86
CA TYR A 391 12.13 11.38 13.23
C TYR A 391 10.88 11.68 14.05
N GLY A 392 9.97 12.47 13.48
CA GLY A 392 8.76 12.92 14.18
C GLY A 392 8.06 14.07 13.45
N GLY A 393 6.78 14.31 13.76
CA GLY A 393 6.00 15.38 13.14
C GLY A 393 6.64 16.76 13.30
N LEU A 394 6.63 17.56 12.23
CA LEU A 394 7.26 18.87 12.12
C LEU A 394 6.84 19.82 13.26
N SER A 395 7.60 19.86 14.34
CA SER A 395 7.52 20.93 15.32
C SER A 395 8.47 22.03 14.88
N SER A 396 7.98 22.96 14.05
CA SER A 396 8.73 24.14 13.65
C SER A 396 9.18 24.94 14.88
N THR A 397 10.48 25.20 14.94
CA THR A 397 11.22 25.97 15.93
C THR A 397 10.59 27.34 16.21
N THR A 398 10.32 27.71 17.47
CA THR A 398 10.82 28.91 18.17
C THR A 398 10.18 29.07 19.58
N ALA A 399 11.06 29.35 20.56
CA ALA A 399 10.84 29.84 21.93
C ALA A 399 10.41 28.86 23.04
N THR A 400 11.45 28.38 23.75
CA THR A 400 11.61 28.31 25.21
C THR A 400 10.34 28.26 26.07
N THR A 401 9.97 27.06 26.52
CA THR A 401 9.60 26.80 27.92
C THR A 401 9.62 25.30 28.18
N THR A 402 10.24 24.94 29.30
CA THR A 402 10.43 23.60 29.83
C THR A 402 9.10 22.85 29.89
N SER A 403 8.90 21.83 29.05
CA SER A 403 7.85 20.82 29.28
C SER A 403 8.12 19.55 28.48
N THR A 404 8.24 18.47 29.25
CA THR A 404 8.35 17.06 28.84
C THR A 404 7.26 16.66 27.85
N ARG A 405 7.62 16.14 26.67
CA ARG A 405 6.66 15.50 25.76
C ARG A 405 7.05 14.08 25.37
N ASN A 406 6.53 13.16 26.19
CA ASN A 406 6.12 11.79 25.83
C ASN A 406 4.63 11.84 25.45
N LEU A 407 4.21 11.27 24.30
CA LEU A 407 2.83 10.85 23.95
C LEU A 407 1.67 11.85 24.28
N ALA A 408 1.98 13.12 24.52
CA ALA A 408 1.11 14.05 25.20
C ALA A 408 -0.04 14.64 24.38
N PRO A 409 -0.10 14.64 23.03
CA PRO A 409 -1.18 15.39 22.41
C PRO A 409 -2.54 14.67 22.48
N LEU A 410 -2.63 13.48 23.08
CA LEU A 410 -3.89 12.72 23.18
C LEU A 410 -4.46 12.55 24.60
N PHE A 411 -3.66 12.74 25.65
CA PHE A 411 -4.11 12.53 27.03
C PHE A 411 -3.58 13.63 27.94
N GLU A 412 -4.50 14.41 28.49
CA GLU A 412 -4.23 15.42 29.52
C GLU A 412 -4.59 14.86 30.91
N PRO A 413 -3.79 15.13 31.95
CA PRO A 413 -4.10 14.69 33.30
C PRO A 413 -5.33 15.44 33.84
N VAL A 414 -6.39 14.71 34.20
CA VAL A 414 -7.55 15.27 34.90
C VAL A 414 -7.16 15.54 36.35
N ASP A 415 -7.32 16.79 36.81
CA ASP A 415 -6.98 17.23 38.17
C ASP A 415 -5.55 16.84 38.62
N GLY A 416 -4.58 16.91 37.71
CA GLY A 416 -3.17 16.57 37.98
C GLY A 416 -2.81 15.09 37.76
N GLY A 417 -3.79 14.21 37.56
CA GLY A 417 -3.62 12.84 37.03
C GLY A 417 -2.95 11.81 37.94
N GLU A 418 -2.05 12.22 38.84
CA GLU A 418 -1.35 11.33 39.77
C GLU A 418 -2.11 11.18 41.09
N GLY A 419 -2.32 9.94 41.55
CA GLY A 419 -3.02 9.65 42.81
C GLY A 419 -4.52 9.99 42.78
N ARG A 420 -5.11 10.05 41.59
CA ARG A 420 -6.53 10.34 41.35
C ARG A 420 -7.24 9.11 40.79
N ALA A 421 -8.49 8.89 41.17
CA ALA A 421 -9.38 7.96 40.47
C ALA A 421 -10.46 8.75 39.71
N CYS A 422 -10.72 8.37 38.47
CA CYS A 422 -11.68 8.99 37.57
C CYS A 422 -13.11 8.68 37.99
N ARG A 423 -14.02 9.65 37.87
CA ARG A 423 -15.44 9.50 38.20
C ARG A 423 -16.30 10.13 37.11
N GLY A 424 -17.54 9.67 37.02
CA GLY A 424 -18.54 10.18 36.08
C GLY A 424 -19.05 11.57 36.47
N GLY A 425 -20.36 11.73 36.61
CA GLY A 425 -21.00 13.03 36.89
C GLY A 425 -20.80 13.59 38.30
N SER A 426 -20.22 12.84 39.23
CA SER A 426 -19.95 13.26 40.62
C SER A 426 -18.81 12.46 41.25
N MET A 427 -18.25 12.90 42.38
CA MET A 427 -17.21 12.17 43.11
C MET A 427 -17.63 10.74 43.53
N SER A 428 -18.93 10.48 43.68
CA SER A 428 -19.47 9.15 43.99
C SER A 428 -19.85 8.31 42.76
N ASP A 429 -19.80 8.86 41.55
CA ASP A 429 -20.19 8.17 40.32
C ASP A 429 -19.07 7.26 39.81
N ASN A 430 -19.06 6.03 40.29
CA ASN A 430 -18.16 4.96 39.85
C ASN A 430 -18.93 3.81 39.16
N ALA A 431 -19.99 4.12 38.41
CA ALA A 431 -20.80 3.10 37.76
C ALA A 431 -19.98 2.32 36.71
N PRO A 432 -19.99 0.97 36.71
CA PRO A 432 -19.24 0.16 35.73
C PRO A 432 -19.65 0.39 34.28
N SER A 433 -20.79 1.03 34.02
CA SER A 433 -21.20 1.45 32.68
C SER A 433 -20.37 2.60 32.11
N ASN A 434 -19.58 3.30 32.95
CA ASN A 434 -18.79 4.45 32.53
C ASN A 434 -17.46 4.06 31.88
N TYR A 435 -17.01 2.80 32.04
CA TYR A 435 -15.70 2.33 31.59
C TYR A 435 -15.69 0.85 31.21
N LEU A 436 -14.69 0.46 30.43
CA LEU A 436 -14.33 -0.94 30.16
C LEU A 436 -13.08 -1.30 30.96
N VAL A 437 -13.10 -2.44 31.64
CA VAL A 437 -11.91 -2.93 32.38
C VAL A 437 -11.08 -3.82 31.47
N MET A 438 -9.86 -3.39 31.18
CA MET A 438 -8.90 -4.13 30.36
C MET A 438 -8.00 -4.97 31.25
N SER A 439 -8.01 -6.29 31.00
CA SER A 439 -7.19 -7.26 31.73
C SER A 439 -5.82 -7.39 31.09
N GLY A 440 -4.77 -7.67 31.88
CA GLY A 440 -3.44 -7.97 31.36
C GLY A 440 -2.59 -6.77 30.93
N VAL A 441 -3.11 -5.55 31.04
CA VAL A 441 -2.38 -4.30 30.77
C VAL A 441 -1.37 -4.03 31.90
N GLN A 442 -0.08 -4.00 31.56
CA GLN A 442 1.01 -3.94 32.54
C GLN A 442 1.51 -2.52 32.86
N ASP A 443 1.13 -1.53 32.05
CA ASP A 443 1.58 -0.15 32.22
C ASP A 443 0.57 0.86 31.65
N ILE A 444 0.74 2.12 32.03
CA ILE A 444 -0.12 3.24 31.58
C ILE A 444 -0.06 3.45 30.06
N GLY A 445 1.06 3.11 29.42
CA GLY A 445 1.21 3.20 27.96
C GLY A 445 0.33 2.19 27.25
N GLY A 446 0.25 0.96 27.75
CA GLY A 446 -0.70 -0.06 27.33
C GLY A 446 -2.13 0.41 27.50
N CYS A 447 -2.46 1.01 28.65
CA CYS A 447 -3.82 1.51 28.89
C CYS A 447 -4.23 2.63 27.90
N ARG A 448 -3.29 3.53 27.57
CA ARG A 448 -3.49 4.53 26.51
C ARG A 448 -3.74 3.90 25.14
N ARG A 449 -3.01 2.83 24.78
CA ARG A 449 -3.21 2.11 23.52
C ARG A 449 -4.60 1.47 23.44
N GLU A 450 -5.06 0.84 24.52
CA GLU A 450 -6.42 0.28 24.58
C GLU A 450 -7.49 1.36 24.37
N CYS A 451 -7.32 2.53 24.99
CA CYS A 451 -8.23 3.66 24.79
C CYS A 451 -8.26 4.17 23.36
N VAL A 452 -7.10 4.30 22.69
CA VAL A 452 -7.04 4.72 21.27
C VAL A 452 -7.76 3.73 20.34
N GLN A 453 -7.81 2.45 20.70
CA GLN A 453 -8.53 1.42 19.93
C GLN A 453 -10.03 1.38 20.22
N ALA A 454 -10.46 1.86 21.39
CA ALA A 454 -11.87 1.87 21.78
C ALA A 454 -12.61 3.07 21.16
N ALA A 455 -13.59 2.79 20.30
CA ALA A 455 -14.31 3.79 19.49
C ALA A 455 -15.02 4.90 20.30
N SER A 456 -15.26 4.70 21.58
CA SER A 456 -15.92 5.67 22.47
C SER A 456 -15.03 6.13 23.62
N CYS A 457 -13.72 5.88 23.57
CA CYS A 457 -12.85 6.26 24.66
C CYS A 457 -12.77 7.79 24.83
N VAL A 458 -12.95 8.25 26.06
CA VAL A 458 -12.81 9.64 26.47
C VAL A 458 -11.69 9.86 27.48
N GLY A 459 -11.08 8.78 27.99
CA GLY A 459 -9.97 8.83 28.94
C GLY A 459 -9.60 7.47 29.53
N ILE A 460 -8.61 7.46 30.43
CA ILE A 460 -8.18 6.24 31.11
C ILE A 460 -7.99 6.48 32.60
N GLU A 461 -8.25 5.44 33.41
CA GLU A 461 -7.74 5.30 34.78
C GLU A 461 -6.82 4.09 34.81
N TYR A 462 -5.59 4.26 35.29
CA TYR A 462 -4.61 3.18 35.39
C TYR A 462 -4.13 3.00 36.82
N SER A 463 -4.18 1.75 37.29
CA SER A 463 -3.50 1.29 38.50
C SER A 463 -2.70 0.03 38.17
N PRO A 464 -1.64 -0.31 38.93
CA PRO A 464 -0.87 -1.52 38.66
C PRO A 464 -1.76 -2.77 38.55
N GLY A 465 -1.80 -3.37 37.36
CA GLY A 465 -2.60 -4.57 37.06
C GLY A 465 -4.07 -4.33 36.69
N ARG A 466 -4.51 -3.07 36.57
CA ARG A 466 -5.88 -2.73 36.17
C ARG A 466 -5.94 -1.44 35.35
N CYS A 467 -6.46 -1.56 34.14
CA CYS A 467 -6.72 -0.44 33.24
C CYS A 467 -8.23 -0.28 33.05
N GLU A 468 -8.76 0.92 33.30
CA GLU A 468 -10.11 1.31 32.93
C GLU A 468 -10.06 2.26 31.73
N VAL A 469 -10.76 1.88 30.66
CA VAL A 469 -10.96 2.71 29.47
C VAL A 469 -12.32 3.39 29.60
N TRP A 470 -12.33 4.68 29.86
CA TRP A 470 -13.56 5.44 30.09
C TRP A 470 -14.30 5.68 28.77
N ILE A 471 -15.58 5.33 28.71
CA ILE A 471 -16.42 5.38 27.49
C ILE A 471 -17.68 6.23 27.64
N ARG A 472 -17.76 7.01 28.73
CA ARG A 472 -18.90 7.87 29.02
C ARG A 472 -18.90 9.07 28.04
N PRO A 473 -19.98 9.29 27.25
CA PRO A 473 -20.01 10.37 26.25
C PRO A 473 -19.75 11.77 26.81
N ASP A 474 -20.20 12.03 28.03
CA ASP A 474 -20.03 13.30 28.75
C ASP A 474 -18.64 13.45 29.39
N GLY A 475 -17.72 12.51 29.19
CA GLY A 475 -16.37 12.56 29.74
C GLY A 475 -16.24 12.12 31.21
N ILE A 476 -15.02 12.35 31.73
CA ILE A 476 -14.64 12.21 33.14
C ILE A 476 -14.84 13.58 33.79
N ASN A 477 -15.85 13.74 34.65
CA ASN A 477 -16.26 15.06 35.18
C ASN A 477 -15.96 15.24 36.67
N ALA A 478 -15.43 14.23 37.33
CA ALA A 478 -14.90 14.33 38.67
C ALA A 478 -13.73 13.35 38.86
N THR A 479 -12.92 13.61 39.88
CA THR A 479 -11.92 12.67 40.36
C THR A 479 -12.01 12.57 41.88
N VAL A 480 -11.58 11.46 42.49
CA VAL A 480 -11.46 11.31 43.96
C VAL A 480 -10.08 10.89 44.41
#